data_AF-A0AA40NDY6-F1
#
_entry.id   AF-A0AA40NDY6-F1
#
_cell.length_a   1.000
_cell.length_b   1.000
_cell.length_c   1.000
_cell.angle_alpha   90.00
_cell.angle_beta   90.00
_cell.angle_gamma   90.00
#
_symmetry.space_group_name_H-M   'P 1'
#
loop_
_entity.id
_entity.type
_entity.pdbx_description
1 polymer ?
#
loop_
_entity_poly.entity_id
_entity_poly.type
_entity_poly.pdbx_seq_one_letter_code
_entity_poly.pdbx_strand_id
1 'polypeptide(L)'
;MKRDLRYMIVAGVKNNIPVVIGTAGGSGAAPHLEWCRQIIHEIAQEEKLSFSMALIPSDVDKEIVHQALDNGKITALDFVPELTHEAIEESTYIVAQMGVEPFQRALKA
;
A
#
# COMPACT_ATOMS: atom_id res chain seq x y z
N MET A 1 -6.28 -0.84 -14.52
CA MET A 1 -6.36 -0.12 -13.23
C MET A 1 -7.52 0.86 -13.15
N LYS A 2 -7.51 2.06 -13.78
CA LYS A 2 -8.62 3.04 -13.64
C LYS A 2 -10.00 2.45 -13.95
N ARG A 3 -10.13 1.66 -15.03
CA ARG A 3 -11.38 0.98 -15.39
C ARG A 3 -11.90 0.08 -14.26
N ASP A 4 -11.03 -0.75 -13.69
CA ASP A 4 -11.41 -1.76 -12.70
C ASP A 4 -11.73 -1.08 -11.36
N LEU A 5 -10.92 -0.09 -10.97
CA LEU A 5 -11.20 0.80 -9.82
C LEU A 5 -12.55 1.49 -9.97
N ARG A 6 -12.89 1.99 -11.16
CA ARG A 6 -14.18 2.64 -11.42
C ARG A 6 -15.34 1.70 -11.12
N TYR A 7 -15.31 0.47 -11.62
CA TYR A 7 -16.39 -0.49 -11.35
C TYR A 7 -16.51 -0.81 -9.86
N MET A 8 -15.39 -1.06 -9.18
CA MET A 8 -15.38 -1.37 -7.75
C MET A 8 -15.90 -0.21 -6.89
N ILE A 9 -15.41 1.01 -7.13
CA ILE A 9 -15.75 2.20 -6.34
C ILE A 9 -17.20 2.60 -6.60
N VAL A 10 -17.65 2.65 -7.87
CA VAL A 10 -19.04 2.99 -8.20
C VAL A 10 -20.01 1.97 -7.58
N ALA A 11 -19.71 0.68 -7.68
CA ALA A 11 -20.56 -0.36 -7.08
C ALA A 11 -20.53 -0.31 -5.55
N GLY A 12 -19.36 -0.15 -4.94
CA GLY A 12 -19.18 -0.07 -3.50
C GLY A 12 -19.94 1.10 -2.89
N VAL A 13 -19.79 2.30 -3.45
CA VAL A 13 -20.52 3.50 -2.99
C VAL A 13 -22.03 3.33 -3.14
N LYS A 14 -22.50 2.83 -4.31
CA LYS A 14 -23.95 2.61 -4.54
C LYS A 14 -24.59 1.61 -3.59
N ASN A 15 -23.84 0.58 -3.17
CA ASN A 15 -24.34 -0.48 -2.29
C ASN A 15 -23.97 -0.28 -0.82
N ASN A 16 -23.31 0.82 -0.46
CA ASN A 16 -22.78 1.06 0.88
C ASN A 16 -21.88 -0.09 1.38
N ILE A 17 -21.03 -0.61 0.48
CA ILE A 17 -20.05 -1.68 0.76
C ILE A 17 -18.65 -1.06 0.72
N PRO A 18 -17.86 -1.18 1.80
CA PRO A 18 -16.48 -0.69 1.81
C PRO A 18 -15.61 -1.35 0.75
N VAL A 19 -14.80 -0.55 0.07
CA VAL A 19 -13.85 -1.01 -0.96
C VAL A 19 -12.44 -0.91 -0.41
N VAL A 20 -11.70 -2.02 -0.44
CA VAL A 20 -10.29 -2.09 -0.01
C VAL A 20 -9.42 -2.38 -1.22
N ILE A 21 -8.38 -1.58 -1.40
CA ILE A 21 -7.42 -1.71 -2.50
C ILE A 21 -6.06 -2.07 -1.91
N GLY A 22 -5.60 -3.30 -2.18
CA GLY A 22 -4.28 -3.77 -1.78
C GLY A 22 -3.17 -3.23 -2.68
N THR A 23 -1.97 -3.07 -2.10
CA THR A 23 -0.71 -2.61 -2.76
C THR A 23 -0.81 -1.35 -3.62
N ALA A 24 -1.90 -0.59 -3.46
CA ALA A 24 -2.27 0.54 -4.31
C ALA A 24 -2.20 0.25 -5.82
N GLY A 25 -2.49 -0.99 -6.23
CA GLY A 25 -2.44 -1.41 -7.64
C GLY A 25 -1.04 -1.59 -8.22
N GLY A 26 -0.01 -1.66 -7.38
CA GLY A 26 1.39 -1.89 -7.74
C GLY A 26 2.17 -2.58 -6.62
N SER A 27 3.34 -2.03 -6.27
CA SER A 27 4.23 -2.58 -5.23
C SER A 27 4.03 -1.98 -3.83
N GLY A 28 2.99 -1.17 -3.62
CA GLY A 28 2.60 -0.67 -2.28
C GLY A 28 3.41 0.50 -1.72
N ALA A 29 4.52 0.88 -2.34
CA ALA A 29 5.30 2.05 -1.92
C ALA A 29 4.53 3.37 -2.11
N ALA A 30 4.99 4.43 -1.44
CA ALA A 30 4.43 5.78 -1.47
C ALA A 30 4.05 6.30 -2.88
N PRO A 31 4.88 6.18 -3.94
CA PRO A 31 4.49 6.64 -5.27
C PRO A 31 3.31 5.86 -5.86
N HIS A 32 3.18 4.56 -5.55
CA HIS A 32 2.04 3.74 -5.99
C HIS A 32 0.76 4.16 -5.26
N LEU A 33 0.87 4.40 -3.94
CA LEU A 33 -0.24 4.86 -3.11
C LEU A 33 -0.78 6.21 -3.60
N GLU A 34 0.12 7.15 -3.87
CA GLU A 34 -0.24 8.47 -4.37
C GLU A 34 -0.85 8.41 -5.77
N TRP A 35 -0.28 7.62 -6.68
CA TRP A 35 -0.83 7.45 -8.03
C TRP A 35 -2.24 6.82 -8.00
N CYS A 36 -2.45 5.80 -7.18
CA CYS A 36 -3.76 5.19 -6.98
C CYS A 36 -4.77 6.20 -6.43
N ARG A 37 -4.37 6.98 -5.42
CA ARG A 37 -5.19 8.05 -4.83
C ARG A 37 -5.64 9.07 -5.88
N GLN A 38 -4.74 9.50 -6.75
CA GLN A 38 -5.06 10.46 -7.83
C GLN A 38 -6.12 9.89 -8.78
N ILE A 39 -6.01 8.62 -9.16
CA ILE A 39 -6.99 7.96 -10.02
C ILE A 39 -8.35 7.82 -9.32
N ILE A 40 -8.36 7.52 -8.01
CA ILE A 40 -9.60 7.47 -7.22
C ILE A 40 -10.28 8.84 -7.18
N HIS A 41 -9.53 9.92 -6.98
CA HIS A 41 -10.08 11.28 -7.03
C HIS A 41 -10.65 11.63 -8.40
N GLU A 42 -9.95 11.27 -9.48
CA GLU A 42 -10.42 11.48 -10.84
C GLU A 42 -11.76 10.75 -11.08
N ILE A 43 -11.87 9.48 -10.67
CA ILE A 43 -13.11 8.71 -10.75
C ILE A 43 -14.21 9.36 -9.91
N ALA A 44 -13.92 9.80 -8.69
CA ALA A 44 -14.91 10.41 -7.81
C ALA A 44 -15.48 11.70 -8.42
N GLN A 45 -14.64 12.50 -9.10
CA GLN A 45 -15.06 13.70 -9.81
C GLN A 45 -15.92 13.36 -11.05
N GLU A 46 -15.48 12.41 -11.88
CA GLU A 46 -16.20 11.97 -13.08
C GLU A 46 -17.59 11.40 -12.75
N GLU A 47 -17.67 10.56 -11.72
CA GLU A 47 -18.87 9.83 -11.32
C GLU A 47 -19.71 10.58 -10.27
N LYS A 48 -19.26 11.78 -9.85
CA LYS A 48 -19.90 12.63 -8.83
C LYS A 48 -20.16 11.87 -7.51
N LEU A 49 -19.18 11.09 -7.07
CA LEU A 49 -19.27 10.30 -5.85
C LEU A 49 -18.78 11.08 -4.63
N SER A 50 -19.35 10.77 -3.47
CA SER A 50 -18.88 11.24 -2.17
C SER A 50 -18.74 10.03 -1.24
N PHE A 51 -17.56 9.90 -0.62
CA PHE A 51 -17.23 8.82 0.31
C PHE A 51 -16.01 9.23 1.15
N SER A 52 -15.81 8.57 2.29
CA SER A 52 -14.58 8.69 3.06
C SER A 52 -13.48 7.79 2.48
N MET A 53 -12.24 8.25 2.53
CA MET A 53 -11.09 7.49 2.04
C MET A 53 -9.95 7.59 3.06
N ALA A 54 -9.38 6.45 3.42
CA ALA A 54 -8.18 6.37 4.23
C ALA A 54 -7.01 5.88 3.37
N LEU A 55 -5.81 6.41 3.64
CA LEU A 55 -4.56 5.97 3.04
C LEU A 55 -3.71 5.30 4.12
N ILE A 56 -3.13 4.15 3.79
CA ILE A 56 -2.35 3.36 4.75
C ILE A 56 -0.96 3.12 4.14
N PRO A 57 0.02 4.01 4.40
CA PRO A 57 1.38 3.89 3.89
C PRO A 57 2.14 2.78 4.60
N SER A 58 2.97 2.04 3.86
CA SER A 58 3.71 0.87 4.35
C SER A 58 5.22 0.99 4.18
N ASP A 59 5.71 2.11 3.68
CA ASP A 59 7.13 2.36 3.42
C ASP A 59 7.97 2.23 4.69
N VAL A 60 9.14 1.63 4.55
CA VAL A 60 10.14 1.44 5.60
C VAL A 60 11.43 2.11 5.15
N ASP A 61 12.00 2.94 6.03
CA ASP A 61 13.29 3.57 5.79
C ASP A 61 14.40 2.51 5.71
N LYS A 62 15.28 2.61 4.71
CA LYS A 62 16.43 1.72 4.55
C LYS A 62 17.32 1.70 5.78
N GLU A 63 17.47 2.83 6.47
CA GLU A 63 18.27 2.91 7.71
C GLU A 63 17.74 1.98 8.79
N ILE A 64 16.42 1.84 8.92
CA ILE A 64 15.80 0.91 9.86
C ILE A 64 16.16 -0.53 9.48
N VAL A 65 16.19 -0.85 8.18
CA VAL A 65 16.51 -2.18 7.66
C VAL A 65 17.99 -2.51 7.85
N HIS A 66 18.88 -1.55 7.57
CA HIS A 66 20.32 -1.69 7.83
C HIS A 66 20.59 -1.96 9.30
N GLN A 67 20.03 -1.14 10.19
CA GLN A 67 20.19 -1.35 11.64
C GLN A 67 19.62 -2.69 12.10
N ALA A 68 18.52 -3.15 11.51
CA ALA A 68 17.96 -4.46 11.84
C ALA A 68 18.87 -5.61 11.38
N LEU A 69 19.52 -5.48 10.22
CA LEU A 69 20.49 -6.44 9.71
C LEU A 69 21.75 -6.48 10.60
N ASP A 70 22.33 -5.32 10.90
CA ASP A 70 23.52 -5.19 11.78
C ASP A 70 23.30 -5.82 13.16
N ASN A 71 22.08 -5.68 13.69
CA ASN A 71 21.71 -6.21 14.99
C ASN A 71 21.19 -7.67 14.95
N GLY A 72 21.24 -8.34 13.78
CA GLY A 72 20.78 -9.72 13.62
C GLY A 72 19.28 -9.93 13.89
N LYS A 73 18.47 -8.88 13.75
CA LYS A 73 17.00 -8.93 13.98
C LYS A 73 16.22 -9.43 12.78
N ILE A 74 16.81 -9.33 11.59
CA ILE A 74 16.24 -9.81 10.34
C ILE A 74 17.25 -10.70 9.64
N THR A 75 16.76 -11.68 8.92
CA THR A 75 17.54 -12.58 8.08
C THR A 75 16.84 -12.75 6.74
N ALA A 76 17.57 -13.21 5.73
CA ALA A 76 16.94 -13.68 4.51
C ALA A 76 15.95 -14.83 4.83
N LEU A 77 14.93 -14.97 4.00
CA LEU A 77 14.07 -16.15 4.00
C LEU A 77 14.83 -17.36 3.43
N ASP A 78 14.31 -18.56 3.64
CA ASP A 78 14.86 -19.75 2.99
C ASP A 78 14.71 -19.65 1.47
N PHE A 79 15.72 -20.14 0.74
CA PHE A 79 15.74 -20.25 -0.73
C PHE A 79 15.70 -18.92 -1.52
N VAL A 80 16.06 -17.80 -0.89
CA VAL A 80 16.30 -16.52 -1.58
C VAL A 80 17.76 -16.09 -1.44
N PRO A 81 18.25 -15.13 -2.24
CA PRO A 81 19.59 -14.57 -2.06
C PRO A 81 19.82 -14.02 -0.63
N GLU A 82 21.08 -13.92 -0.23
CA GLU A 82 21.45 -13.36 1.06
C GLU A 82 20.98 -11.91 1.20
N LEU A 83 20.53 -11.56 2.41
CA LEU A 83 20.19 -10.18 2.76
C LEU A 83 21.48 -9.43 3.09
N THR A 84 21.93 -8.58 2.18
CA THR A 84 23.14 -7.75 2.33
C THR A 84 22.79 -6.26 2.36
N HIS A 85 23.72 -5.42 2.84
CA HIS A 85 23.56 -3.97 2.74
C HIS A 85 23.42 -3.51 1.28
N GLU A 86 24.14 -4.15 0.35
CA GLU A 86 24.02 -3.87 -1.08
C GLU A 86 22.59 -4.15 -1.60
N ALA A 87 21.99 -5.28 -1.22
CA ALA A 87 20.62 -5.61 -1.60
C ALA A 87 19.58 -4.61 -1.04
N ILE A 88 19.81 -4.11 0.19
CA ILE A 88 18.99 -3.05 0.77
C ILE A 88 19.13 -1.76 -0.04
N GLU A 89 20.35 -1.41 -0.48
CA GLU A 89 20.59 -0.20 -1.24
C GLU A 89 20.06 -0.24 -2.67
N GLU A 90 20.15 -1.39 -3.35
CA GLU A 90 19.58 -1.57 -4.68
C GLU A 90 18.05 -1.55 -4.67
N SER A 91 17.41 -1.80 -3.53
CA SER A 91 15.96 -1.74 -3.38
C SER A 91 15.47 -0.29 -3.51
N THR A 92 14.73 0.02 -4.59
CA THR A 92 14.20 1.37 -4.83
C THR A 92 13.24 1.83 -3.72
N TYR A 93 12.40 0.92 -3.22
CA TYR A 93 11.50 1.15 -2.09
C TYR A 93 11.38 -0.13 -1.27
N ILE A 94 11.28 0.01 0.05
CA ILE A 94 11.03 -1.10 0.97
C ILE A 94 9.69 -0.85 1.64
N VAL A 95 8.85 -1.88 1.70
CA VAL A 95 7.52 -1.82 2.32
C VAL A 95 7.36 -2.93 3.34
N ALA A 96 6.61 -2.65 4.40
CA ALA A 96 6.22 -3.62 5.41
C ALA A 96 4.97 -4.38 5.00
N GLN A 97 4.87 -5.63 5.46
CA GLN A 97 3.58 -6.30 5.51
C GLN A 97 2.74 -5.74 6.65
N MET A 98 1.44 -5.55 6.40
CA MET A 98 0.50 -5.00 7.37
C MET A 98 -0.42 -6.08 7.93
N GLY A 99 -0.67 -6.00 9.24
CA GLY A 99 -1.76 -6.72 9.88
C GLY A 99 -3.14 -6.13 9.52
N VAL A 100 -4.20 -6.68 10.12
CA VAL A 100 -5.58 -6.26 9.86
C VAL A 100 -5.97 -4.97 10.58
N GLU A 101 -5.19 -4.55 11.57
CA GLU A 101 -5.50 -3.46 12.49
C GLU A 101 -5.63 -2.09 11.79
N PRO A 102 -4.76 -1.69 10.84
CA PRO A 102 -4.93 -0.44 10.12
C PRO A 102 -6.23 -0.39 9.31
N PHE A 103 -6.61 -1.52 8.69
CA PHE A 103 -7.87 -1.64 7.95
C PHE A 103 -9.08 -1.55 8.87
N GLN A 104 -9.05 -2.24 10.01
CA GLN A 104 -10.12 -2.16 11.00
C GLN A 104 -10.31 -0.74 11.55
N ARG A 105 -9.22 0.02 11.74
CA ARG A 105 -9.31 1.44 12.14
C ARG A 105 -9.94 2.30 11.04
N ALA A 106 -9.52 2.11 9.79
CA ALA A 106 -10.05 2.85 8.65
C ALA A 106 -11.54 2.59 8.41
N LEU A 107 -11.99 1.34 8.56
CA LEU A 107 -13.38 0.92 8.31
C LEU A 107 -14.37 1.29 9.42
N LYS A 108 -13.89 1.67 10.61
CA LYS A 108 -14.73 2.10 11.74
C LYS A 108 -15.05 3.61 11.71
N ALA A 109 -14.33 4.39 10.91
CA ALA A 109 -14.37 5.85 10.89
C ALA A 109 -15.56 6.41 10.09
#